data_AF-A0A5K7YT07-F1
#
_entry.id   AF-A0A5K7YT07-F1
#
_cell.length_a   1.000
_cell.length_b   1.000
_cell.length_c   1.000
_cell.angle_alpha   90.00
_cell.angle_beta   90.00
_cell.angle_gamma   90.00
#
_symmetry.space_group_name_H-M   'P 1'
#
loop_
_entity.id
_entity.type
_entity.pdbx_description
1 polymer ?
#
loop_
_entity_poly.entity_id
_entity_poly.type
_entity_poly.pdbx_seq_one_letter_code
_entity_poly.pdbx_strand_id
1 'polypeptide(L)'
;MKKNATAIGTFVLLIATLLIGGCKAPNFIKTARFEKTDQIVLTFAGPVDPDWAADRDHFTVNEKPDPDILLNLRSVDLNPDQTRLTLTLADPINQDQSHQVVAKEIVSQGRPLGTQGVIVSKPYFGHLFGILLGALLIQNFVFSKYLGLCVFFGTSQKKSTAVGMGITFTFVIVFASLMSWFLYQFVLKPYRLDYLQIIVFIGLVSLTVQAVDTILRKINPALFKAFGVYLVLVIANCIVIAVPLILADNEYNMFESLMLALGAGLGFLLALFLMSSVRERLELAEIPPSYRGLPIAFIVAGLFALSFMGFSGMSIF
;
A
#
# COMPACT_ATOMS: atom_id res chain seq x y z
N MET A 1 13.66 29.76 18.39
CA MET A 1 12.54 28.90 17.93
C MET A 1 11.98 29.25 16.53
N LYS A 2 12.28 30.41 15.91
CA LYS A 2 11.77 30.78 14.57
C LYS A 2 12.55 30.23 13.36
N LYS A 3 13.82 29.79 13.52
CA LYS A 3 14.68 29.34 12.40
C LYS A 3 14.42 27.91 11.90
N ASN A 4 13.83 27.03 12.70
CA ASN A 4 13.62 25.63 12.32
C ASN A 4 12.30 25.41 11.55
N ALA A 5 11.32 26.28 11.73
CA ALA A 5 10.04 26.21 10.99
C ALA A 5 10.22 26.58 9.51
N THR A 6 11.12 27.52 9.21
CA THR A 6 11.46 27.90 7.83
C THR A 6 12.23 26.81 7.09
N ALA A 7 13.12 26.08 7.77
CA ALA A 7 13.87 24.97 7.17
C ALA A 7 12.99 23.75 6.83
N ILE A 8 11.99 23.45 7.68
CA ILE A 8 11.00 22.39 7.40
C ILE A 8 10.06 22.83 6.27
N GLY A 9 9.65 24.10 6.26
CA GLY A 9 8.83 24.67 5.19
C GLY A 9 9.53 24.67 3.83
N THR A 10 10.82 25.01 3.77
CA THR A 10 11.59 24.94 2.53
C THR A 10 11.87 23.52 2.07
N PHE A 11 12.06 22.57 2.98
CA PHE A 11 12.23 21.15 2.62
C PHE A 11 10.94 20.52 2.07
N VAL A 12 9.78 20.85 2.65
CA VAL A 12 8.46 20.44 2.14
C VAL A 12 8.17 21.10 0.79
N LEU A 13 8.54 22.37 0.60
CA LEU A 13 8.39 23.07 -0.68
C LEU A 13 9.31 22.48 -1.76
N LEU A 14 10.52 22.04 -1.40
CA LEU A 14 11.47 21.40 -2.31
C LEU A 14 11.01 19.99 -2.75
N ILE A 15 10.40 19.23 -1.84
CA ILE A 15 9.77 17.95 -2.16
C ILE A 15 8.52 18.16 -3.04
N ALA A 16 7.74 19.20 -2.76
CA ALA A 16 6.58 19.55 -3.58
C ALA A 16 6.98 19.98 -5.00
N THR A 17 8.08 20.72 -5.18
CA THR A 17 8.58 21.09 -6.51
C THR A 17 9.23 19.90 -7.25
N LEU A 18 9.87 18.97 -6.54
CA LEU A 18 10.36 17.71 -7.12
C LEU A 18 9.23 16.76 -7.54
N LEU A 19 8.09 16.76 -6.84
CA LEU A 19 6.92 15.94 -7.18
C LEU A 19 6.15 16.47 -8.41
N ILE A 20 6.22 17.76 -8.69
CA ILE A 20 5.50 18.41 -9.80
C ILE A 20 6.38 18.47 -11.08
N GLY A 21 7.70 18.33 -10.94
CA GLY A 21 8.68 18.47 -12.03
C GLY A 21 8.93 17.23 -12.91
N GLY A 22 8.12 16.17 -12.78
CA GLY A 22 8.18 15.02 -13.68
C GLY A 22 7.54 15.34 -15.02
N CYS A 23 8.25 16.04 -15.91
CA CYS A 23 7.89 16.19 -17.31
C CYS A 23 7.82 14.82 -17.99
N LYS A 24 6.67 14.15 -17.92
CA LYS A 24 6.33 13.05 -18.82
C LYS A 24 6.01 13.64 -20.19
N ALA A 25 6.58 13.03 -21.23
CA ALA A 25 6.30 13.37 -22.62
C ALA A 25 4.78 13.42 -22.88
N PRO A 26 4.30 14.23 -23.84
CA PRO A 26 2.89 14.26 -24.19
C PRO A 26 2.49 12.90 -24.78
N ASN A 27 1.95 12.02 -23.94
CA ASN A 27 1.37 10.75 -24.36
C ASN A 27 0.16 11.06 -25.25
N PHE A 28 0.12 10.45 -26.42
CA PHE A 28 -0.97 10.58 -27.38
C PHE A 28 -2.20 9.80 -26.92
N ILE A 29 -2.00 8.73 -26.15
CA ILE A 29 -3.09 8.04 -25.43
C ILE A 29 -3.38 8.81 -24.14
N LYS A 30 -4.54 9.44 -24.04
CA LYS A 30 -4.93 10.28 -22.89
C LYS A 30 -5.42 9.46 -21.71
N THR A 31 -6.25 8.46 -21.96
CA THR A 31 -6.87 7.66 -20.90
C THR A 31 -7.15 6.25 -21.40
N ALA A 32 -6.97 5.27 -20.53
CA ALA A 32 -7.46 3.91 -20.73
C ALA A 32 -8.36 3.53 -19.54
N ARG A 33 -9.52 2.93 -19.79
CA ARG A 33 -10.49 2.54 -18.75
C ARG A 33 -11.09 1.18 -19.04
N PHE A 34 -11.41 0.43 -17.99
CA PHE A 34 -12.27 -0.75 -18.09
C PHE A 34 -13.72 -0.28 -18.25
N GLU A 35 -14.39 -0.72 -19.30
CA GLU A 35 -15.84 -0.48 -19.49
C GLU A 35 -16.66 -1.71 -19.06
N LYS A 36 -16.15 -2.93 -19.32
CA LYS A 36 -16.77 -4.21 -18.93
C LYS A 36 -15.71 -5.24 -18.51
N THR A 37 -16.14 -6.42 -18.05
CA THR A 37 -15.28 -7.53 -17.62
C THR A 37 -14.32 -8.02 -18.71
N ASP A 38 -14.63 -7.73 -19.98
CA ASP A 38 -13.91 -8.14 -21.17
C ASP A 38 -13.48 -6.96 -22.07
N GLN A 39 -13.69 -5.70 -21.65
CA GLN A 39 -13.50 -4.52 -22.51
C GLN A 39 -12.61 -3.46 -21.89
N ILE A 40 -11.57 -3.06 -22.64
CA ILE A 40 -10.69 -1.94 -22.35
C ILE A 40 -10.89 -0.85 -23.40
N VAL A 41 -11.22 0.36 -22.96
CA VAL A 41 -11.39 1.53 -23.84
C VAL A 41 -10.18 2.43 -23.74
N LEU A 42 -9.52 2.66 -24.88
CA LEU A 42 -8.46 3.65 -25.08
C LEU A 42 -9.06 4.94 -25.66
N THR A 43 -8.69 6.09 -25.11
CA THR A 43 -9.02 7.41 -25.66
C THR A 43 -7.75 8.12 -26.08
N PHE A 44 -7.69 8.50 -27.36
CA PHE A 44 -6.56 9.18 -27.97
C PHE A 44 -6.73 10.71 -27.95
N ALA A 45 -5.62 11.43 -28.07
CA ALA A 45 -5.59 12.89 -28.10
C ALA A 45 -6.08 13.48 -29.45
N GLY A 46 -6.09 12.68 -30.50
CA GLY A 46 -6.54 13.03 -31.85
C GLY A 46 -7.05 11.80 -32.61
N PRO A 47 -7.56 11.98 -33.85
CA PRO A 47 -8.11 10.90 -34.66
C PRO A 47 -7.00 9.96 -35.15
N VAL A 48 -7.22 8.65 -34.98
CA VAL A 48 -6.27 7.60 -35.35
C VAL A 48 -6.71 6.95 -36.66
N ASP A 49 -5.72 6.49 -37.44
CA ASP A 49 -5.97 5.90 -38.76
C ASP A 49 -6.78 4.59 -38.65
N PRO A 50 -7.91 4.44 -39.39
CA PRO A 50 -8.72 3.22 -39.37
C PRO A 50 -7.96 1.96 -39.76
N ASP A 51 -7.02 2.07 -40.71
CA ASP A 51 -6.27 0.92 -41.22
C ASP A 51 -5.27 0.39 -40.19
N TRP A 52 -4.69 1.29 -39.38
CA TRP A 52 -3.82 0.92 -38.27
C TRP A 52 -4.61 0.33 -37.09
N ALA A 53 -5.77 0.89 -36.78
CA ALA A 53 -6.61 0.47 -35.65
C ALA A 53 -7.28 -0.91 -35.88
N ALA A 54 -7.40 -1.35 -37.13
CA ALA A 54 -8.00 -2.65 -37.47
C ALA A 54 -7.06 -3.84 -37.22
N ASP A 55 -5.74 -3.61 -37.18
CA ASP A 55 -4.75 -4.66 -36.96
C ASP A 55 -4.57 -4.96 -35.46
N ARG A 56 -4.72 -6.24 -35.11
CA ARG A 56 -4.67 -6.74 -33.74
C ARG A 56 -3.24 -6.86 -33.23
N ASP A 57 -2.27 -7.05 -34.13
CA ASP A 57 -0.87 -7.26 -33.76
C ASP A 57 -0.21 -5.97 -33.24
N HIS A 58 -0.84 -4.83 -33.48
CA HIS A 58 -0.45 -3.54 -32.94
C HIS A 58 -0.79 -3.37 -31.45
N PHE A 59 -1.62 -4.23 -30.86
CA PHE A 59 -2.03 -4.12 -29.46
C PHE A 59 -1.57 -5.32 -28.65
N THR A 60 -0.93 -5.05 -27.52
CA THR A 60 -0.49 -6.09 -26.59
C THR A 60 -1.00 -5.74 -25.20
N VAL A 61 -1.76 -6.63 -24.56
CA VAL A 61 -2.34 -6.42 -23.24
C VAL A 61 -1.75 -7.44 -22.27
N ASN A 62 -1.05 -6.94 -21.25
CA ASN A 62 -0.36 -7.79 -20.26
C ASN A 62 -0.77 -7.37 -18.85
N GLU A 63 -0.65 -8.28 -17.90
CA GLU A 63 -0.73 -7.97 -16.47
C GLU A 63 0.57 -7.28 -16.02
N LYS A 64 0.47 -6.21 -15.22
CA LYS A 64 1.67 -5.53 -14.68
C LYS A 64 2.58 -6.45 -13.85
N PRO A 65 2.07 -7.32 -12.95
CA PRO A 65 2.94 -8.22 -12.18
C PRO A 65 3.60 -9.31 -13.05
N ASP A 66 2.94 -9.76 -14.12
CA ASP A 66 3.42 -10.81 -15.01
C ASP A 66 3.43 -10.34 -16.48
N PRO A 67 4.46 -9.58 -16.91
CA PRO A 67 4.53 -9.00 -18.25
C PRO A 67 4.70 -10.03 -19.37
N ASP A 68 4.97 -11.29 -19.03
CA ASP A 68 5.16 -12.40 -19.97
C ASP A 68 3.84 -13.08 -20.38
N ILE A 69 2.74 -12.83 -19.66
CA ILE A 69 1.41 -13.38 -19.97
C ILE A 69 0.67 -12.39 -20.87
N LEU A 70 0.60 -12.72 -22.16
CA LEU A 70 -0.13 -11.94 -23.16
C LEU A 70 -1.61 -12.36 -23.15
N LEU A 71 -2.51 -11.41 -22.95
CA LEU A 71 -3.95 -11.65 -23.06
C LEU A 71 -4.40 -11.52 -24.53
N ASN A 72 -5.17 -12.50 -25.00
CA ASN A 72 -5.63 -12.54 -26.38
C ASN A 72 -6.78 -11.55 -26.65
N LEU A 73 -6.69 -10.81 -27.76
CA LEU A 73 -7.71 -9.86 -28.21
C LEU A 73 -8.72 -10.54 -29.14
N ARG A 74 -10.02 -10.38 -28.86
CA ARG A 74 -11.13 -10.89 -29.67
C ARG A 74 -11.56 -9.92 -30.78
N SER A 75 -11.68 -8.63 -30.47
CA SER A 75 -11.98 -7.57 -31.44
C SER A 75 -11.38 -6.24 -31.03
N VAL A 76 -11.15 -5.38 -32.02
CA VAL A 76 -10.75 -3.99 -31.85
C VAL A 76 -11.75 -3.14 -32.61
N ASP A 77 -12.51 -2.34 -31.89
CA ASP A 77 -13.61 -1.54 -32.44
C ASP A 77 -13.31 -0.05 -32.27
N LEU A 78 -13.14 0.66 -33.40
CA LEU A 78 -12.90 2.10 -33.43
C LEU A 78 -14.24 2.85 -33.55
N ASN A 79 -14.46 3.83 -32.67
CA ASN A 79 -15.64 4.69 -32.69
C ASN A 79 -15.63 5.60 -33.95
N PRO A 80 -16.79 6.06 -34.47
CA PRO A 80 -16.87 6.89 -35.68
C PRO A 80 -16.05 8.19 -35.60
N ASP A 81 -15.84 8.71 -34.39
CA ASP A 81 -15.05 9.91 -34.13
C ASP A 81 -13.52 9.67 -34.18
N GLN A 82 -13.07 8.46 -34.51
CA GLN A 82 -11.65 8.02 -34.62
C GLN A 82 -10.78 8.28 -33.36
N THR A 83 -11.38 8.63 -32.23
CA THR A 83 -10.69 9.06 -31.00
C THR A 83 -10.84 8.08 -29.85
N ARG A 84 -11.70 7.08 -29.97
CA ARG A 84 -11.95 6.04 -28.96
C ARG A 84 -11.85 4.67 -29.60
N LEU A 85 -11.08 3.79 -28.97
CA LEU A 85 -10.85 2.42 -29.42
C LEU A 85 -11.18 1.47 -28.30
N THR A 86 -12.03 0.49 -28.58
CA THR A 86 -12.48 -0.51 -27.64
C THR A 86 -11.81 -1.82 -27.97
N LEU A 87 -10.96 -2.30 -27.06
CA LEU A 87 -10.33 -3.61 -27.10
C LEU A 87 -11.24 -4.59 -26.36
N THR A 88 -11.76 -5.59 -27.06
CA THR A 88 -12.51 -6.70 -26.46
C THR A 88 -11.58 -7.90 -26.34
N LEU A 89 -11.42 -8.45 -25.14
CA LEU A 89 -10.55 -9.60 -24.86
C LEU A 89 -11.29 -10.93 -24.99
N ALA A 90 -10.55 -12.01 -25.22
CA ALA A 90 -11.10 -13.35 -25.36
C ALA A 90 -11.57 -13.94 -24.02
N ASP A 91 -10.83 -13.64 -22.94
CA ASP A 91 -11.09 -14.11 -21.58
C ASP A 91 -11.47 -12.95 -20.65
N PRO A 92 -12.29 -13.19 -19.61
CA PRO A 92 -12.64 -12.17 -18.62
C PRO A 92 -11.39 -11.70 -17.86
N ILE A 93 -11.17 -10.39 -17.84
CA ILE A 93 -10.03 -9.74 -17.20
C ILE A 93 -10.18 -9.74 -15.68
N ASN A 94 -9.09 -10.06 -14.99
CA ASN A 94 -8.95 -9.79 -13.56
C ASN A 94 -8.77 -8.28 -13.33
N GLN A 95 -9.87 -7.56 -13.18
CA GLN A 95 -9.85 -6.11 -13.04
C GLN A 95 -9.23 -5.61 -11.72
N ASP A 96 -8.85 -6.51 -10.79
CA ASP A 96 -8.19 -6.16 -9.53
C ASP A 96 -6.69 -5.94 -9.71
N GLN A 97 -6.11 -6.48 -10.79
CA GLN A 97 -4.73 -6.22 -11.16
C GLN A 97 -4.64 -5.10 -12.20
N SER A 98 -3.56 -4.33 -12.12
CA SER A 98 -3.28 -3.31 -13.13
C SER A 98 -2.84 -3.96 -14.44
N HIS A 99 -3.49 -3.59 -15.54
CA HIS A 99 -3.17 -4.10 -16.86
C HIS A 99 -2.40 -3.04 -17.65
N GLN A 100 -1.34 -3.45 -18.34
CA GLN A 100 -0.62 -2.60 -19.28
C GLN A 100 -1.08 -2.91 -20.70
N VAL A 101 -1.59 -1.89 -21.38
CA VAL A 101 -1.91 -1.95 -22.80
C VAL A 101 -0.82 -1.23 -23.57
N VAL A 102 -0.07 -1.95 -24.38
CA VAL A 102 0.97 -1.42 -25.27
C VAL A 102 0.38 -1.35 -26.68
N ALA A 103 0.25 -0.13 -27.21
CA ALA A 103 -0.06 0.11 -28.61
C ALA A 103 1.25 0.38 -29.37
N LYS A 104 1.59 -0.46 -30.33
CA LYS A 104 2.78 -0.38 -31.18
C LYS A 104 2.52 0.51 -32.39
N GLU A 105 3.51 1.34 -32.72
CA GLU A 105 3.56 2.11 -33.97
C GLU A 105 2.29 2.94 -34.29
N ILE A 106 1.79 3.70 -33.32
CA ILE A 106 0.54 4.48 -33.48
C ILE A 106 0.65 5.44 -34.67
N VAL A 107 -0.26 5.35 -35.63
CA VAL A 107 -0.33 6.26 -36.78
C VAL A 107 -1.53 7.20 -36.65
N SER A 108 -1.27 8.51 -36.69
CA SER A 108 -2.30 9.54 -36.66
C SER A 108 -2.06 10.51 -37.80
N GLN A 109 -3.04 10.66 -38.71
CA GLN A 109 -2.98 11.59 -39.85
C GLN A 109 -1.67 11.46 -40.67
N GLY A 110 -1.23 10.22 -40.94
CA GLY A 110 -0.02 9.93 -41.73
C GLY A 110 1.32 10.19 -41.02
N ARG A 111 1.34 10.45 -39.70
CA ARG A 111 2.57 10.55 -38.91
C ARG A 111 2.71 9.37 -37.93
N PRO A 112 3.86 8.67 -37.90
CA PRO A 112 4.12 7.64 -36.89
C PRO A 112 4.47 8.31 -35.55
N LEU A 113 3.68 8.01 -34.52
CA LEU A 113 3.82 8.50 -33.15
C LEU A 113 4.54 7.50 -32.22
N GLY A 114 4.98 6.36 -32.77
CA GLY A 114 5.72 5.33 -32.06
C GLY A 114 4.86 4.46 -31.14
N THR A 115 5.53 3.64 -30.32
CA THR A 115 4.89 2.72 -29.39
C THR A 115 4.60 3.40 -28.06
N GLN A 116 3.35 3.35 -27.59
CA GLN A 116 2.96 3.89 -26.27
C GLN A 116 2.22 2.85 -25.44
N GLY A 117 2.63 2.72 -24.18
CA GLY A 117 1.95 1.90 -23.18
C GLY A 117 1.11 2.73 -22.23
N VAL A 118 -0.13 2.32 -21.98
CA VAL A 118 -1.01 2.91 -20.97
C VAL A 118 -1.46 1.85 -19.98
N ILE A 119 -1.44 2.22 -18.71
CA ILE A 119 -1.87 1.37 -17.60
C ILE A 119 -3.35 1.64 -17.33
N VAL A 120 -4.13 0.57 -17.24
CA VAL A 120 -5.56 0.59 -16.95
C VAL A 120 -5.77 0.05 -15.55
N SER A 121 -6.42 0.84 -14.69
CA SER A 121 -6.77 0.46 -13.32
C SER A 121 -8.21 0.92 -13.00
N LYS A 122 -8.91 0.17 -12.14
CA LYS A 122 -10.28 0.45 -11.65
C LYS A 122 -10.41 1.85 -11.00
N PRO A 123 -11.65 2.40 -10.84
CA PRO A 123 -11.88 3.70 -10.22
C PRO A 123 -11.20 3.79 -8.84
N TYR A 124 -10.27 4.74 -8.76
CA TYR A 124 -9.19 4.80 -7.76
C TYR A 124 -9.67 4.80 -6.30
N PHE A 125 -10.83 5.39 -6.00
CA PHE A 125 -11.31 5.53 -4.63
C PHE A 125 -11.80 4.21 -4.01
N GLY A 126 -12.54 3.40 -4.76
CA GLY A 126 -13.03 2.10 -4.27
C GLY A 126 -11.89 1.11 -4.01
N HIS A 127 -10.90 1.11 -4.91
CA HIS A 127 -9.68 0.31 -4.78
C HIS A 127 -8.85 0.72 -3.55
N LEU A 128 -8.64 2.03 -3.34
CA LEU A 128 -7.94 2.55 -2.16
C LEU A 128 -8.63 2.16 -0.85
N PHE A 129 -9.96 2.25 -0.81
CA PHE A 129 -10.74 1.83 0.35
C PHE A 129 -10.68 0.30 0.56
N GLY A 130 -10.69 -0.47 -0.53
CA GLY A 130 -10.49 -1.92 -0.51
C GLY A 130 -9.14 -2.31 0.09
N ILE A 131 -8.05 -1.65 -0.30
CA ILE A 131 -6.71 -1.87 0.29
C ILE A 131 -6.73 -1.56 1.80
N LEU A 132 -7.32 -0.43 2.19
CA LEU A 132 -7.39 -0.04 3.60
C LEU A 132 -8.17 -1.08 4.42
N LEU A 133 -9.37 -1.46 3.97
CA LEU A 133 -10.22 -2.41 4.68
C LEU A 133 -9.62 -3.82 4.66
N GLY A 134 -8.99 -4.19 3.54
CA GLY A 134 -8.25 -5.42 3.37
C GLY A 134 -7.11 -5.54 4.37
N ALA A 135 -6.26 -4.52 4.48
CA ALA A 135 -5.14 -4.50 5.43
C ALA A 135 -5.58 -4.42 6.90
N LEU A 136 -6.72 -3.78 7.18
CA LEU A 136 -7.26 -3.61 8.53
C LEU A 136 -7.90 -4.90 9.06
N LEU A 137 -8.71 -5.58 8.25
CA LEU A 137 -9.53 -6.74 8.66
C LEU A 137 -9.14 -8.05 7.97
N ILE A 138 -9.09 -8.09 6.64
CA ILE A 138 -8.98 -9.34 5.86
C ILE A 138 -7.58 -9.96 6.00
N GLN A 139 -6.55 -9.17 5.70
CA GLN A 139 -5.15 -9.54 5.82
C GLN A 139 -4.53 -8.85 7.04
N ASN A 140 -5.18 -8.97 8.20
CA ASN A 140 -4.68 -8.34 9.42
C ASN A 140 -3.26 -8.83 9.74
N PHE A 141 -2.31 -7.90 9.84
CA PHE A 141 -0.91 -8.21 10.04
C PHE A 141 -0.61 -8.98 11.33
N VAL A 142 -1.41 -8.78 12.38
CA VAL A 142 -1.21 -9.42 13.70
C VAL A 142 -1.79 -10.82 13.72
N PHE A 143 -3.05 -10.98 13.30
CA PHE A 143 -3.77 -12.24 13.45
C PHE A 143 -3.64 -13.19 12.25
N SER A 144 -3.44 -12.66 11.04
CA SER A 144 -3.30 -13.47 9.81
C SER A 144 -1.82 -13.73 9.49
N LYS A 145 -0.97 -12.70 9.57
CA LYS A 145 0.45 -12.79 9.23
C LYS A 145 1.39 -12.96 10.44
N TYR A 146 0.85 -12.99 11.66
CA TYR A 146 1.62 -13.18 12.91
C TYR A 146 2.76 -12.17 13.13
N LEU A 147 2.62 -10.95 12.62
CA LEU A 147 3.61 -9.88 12.74
C LEU A 147 3.33 -8.99 13.95
N GLY A 148 4.39 -8.58 14.65
CA GLY A 148 4.32 -7.59 15.73
C GLY A 148 3.86 -8.11 17.10
N LEU A 149 3.88 -9.43 17.29
CA LEU A 149 3.50 -10.10 18.53
C LEU A 149 4.29 -9.63 19.77
N CYS A 150 5.55 -9.22 19.59
CA CYS A 150 6.45 -8.79 20.67
C CYS A 150 5.86 -7.62 21.48
N VAL A 151 5.36 -6.60 20.78
CA VAL A 151 4.75 -5.42 21.42
C VAL A 151 3.28 -5.68 21.77
N PHE A 152 2.61 -6.51 20.96
CA PHE A 152 1.22 -6.90 21.19
C PHE A 152 1.01 -7.54 22.58
N PHE A 153 1.85 -8.50 22.99
CA PHE A 153 1.72 -9.13 24.31
C PHE A 153 2.19 -8.23 25.46
N GLY A 154 3.17 -7.34 25.22
CA GLY A 154 3.70 -6.44 26.23
C GLY A 154 2.72 -5.32 26.61
N THR A 155 2.02 -4.74 25.63
CA THR A 155 1.23 -3.52 25.83
C THR A 155 -0.28 -3.73 25.90
N SER A 156 -0.75 -4.97 25.77
CA SER A 156 -2.18 -5.34 25.85
C SER A 156 -2.71 -5.55 27.28
N GLN A 157 -1.96 -5.26 28.34
CA GLN A 157 -2.45 -5.48 29.72
C GLN A 157 -3.56 -4.49 30.12
N LYS A 158 -3.42 -3.22 29.72
CA LYS A 158 -4.38 -2.15 30.05
C LYS A 158 -4.89 -1.49 28.79
N LYS A 159 -6.18 -1.19 28.75
CA LYS A 159 -6.85 -0.57 27.59
C LYS A 159 -6.31 0.82 27.28
N SER A 160 -6.07 1.65 28.31
CA SER A 160 -5.50 2.99 28.14
C SER A 160 -4.10 2.94 27.53
N THR A 161 -3.30 1.96 27.93
CA THR A 161 -1.94 1.72 27.43
C THR A 161 -1.97 1.19 25.99
N ALA A 162 -2.85 0.24 25.70
CA ALA A 162 -2.99 -0.38 24.38
C ALA A 162 -3.41 0.62 23.30
N VAL A 163 -4.37 1.51 23.59
CA VAL A 163 -4.82 2.55 22.65
C VAL A 163 -3.69 3.55 22.35
N GLY A 164 -2.98 4.01 23.39
CA GLY A 164 -1.84 4.92 23.21
C GLY A 164 -0.76 4.32 22.30
N MET A 165 -0.42 3.05 22.53
CA MET A 165 0.57 2.34 21.71
C MET A 165 0.10 2.10 20.28
N GLY A 166 -1.17 1.71 20.09
CA GLY A 166 -1.72 1.51 18.74
C GLY A 166 -1.66 2.79 17.90
N ILE A 167 -1.95 3.95 18.49
CA ILE A 167 -1.91 5.24 17.78
C ILE A 167 -0.47 5.59 17.41
N THR A 168 0.47 5.44 18.35
CA THR A 168 1.91 5.68 18.08
C THR A 168 2.43 4.76 16.98
N PHE A 169 2.07 3.48 16.99
CA PHE A 169 2.43 2.53 15.94
C PHE A 169 1.86 2.91 14.58
N THR A 170 0.59 3.29 14.53
CA THR A 170 -0.05 3.74 13.29
C THR A 170 0.70 4.92 12.69
N PHE A 171 1.05 5.91 13.51
CA PHE A 171 1.83 7.05 13.07
C PHE A 171 3.21 6.64 12.54
N VAL A 172 3.96 5.84 13.29
CA VAL A 172 5.29 5.36 12.86
C VAL A 172 5.21 4.60 11.54
N ILE A 173 4.27 3.66 11.40
CA ILE A 173 4.11 2.83 10.19
C ILE A 173 3.79 3.71 8.98
N VAL A 174 2.87 4.67 9.12
CA VAL A 174 2.49 5.59 8.03
C VAL A 174 3.69 6.43 7.57
N PHE A 175 4.39 7.07 8.50
CA PHE A 175 5.53 7.92 8.15
C PHE A 175 6.70 7.12 7.59
N ALA A 176 7.01 5.96 8.20
CA ALA A 176 8.09 5.10 7.72
C ALA A 176 7.78 4.55 6.32
N SER A 177 6.52 4.16 6.05
CA SER A 177 6.12 3.64 4.73
C SER A 177 6.14 4.70 3.65
N LEU A 178 5.70 5.94 3.95
CA LEU A 178 5.77 7.06 3.01
C LEU A 178 7.23 7.43 2.66
N MET A 179 8.11 7.49 3.66
CA MET A 179 9.53 7.75 3.45
C MET A 179 10.20 6.62 2.68
N SER A 180 9.86 5.36 2.99
CA SER A 180 10.38 4.19 2.30
C SER A 180 9.92 4.15 0.85
N TRP A 181 8.65 4.49 0.57
CA TRP A 181 8.13 4.61 -0.79
C TRP A 181 8.90 5.63 -1.63
N PHE A 182 9.08 6.83 -1.07
CA PHE A 182 9.80 7.91 -1.74
C PHE A 182 11.23 7.46 -2.07
N LEU A 183 11.94 6.93 -1.09
CA LEU A 183 13.33 6.53 -1.28
C LEU A 183 13.45 5.31 -2.21
N TYR A 184 12.52 4.35 -2.16
CA TYR A 184 12.47 3.22 -3.08
C TYR A 184 12.30 3.67 -4.54
N GLN A 185 11.33 4.53 -4.81
CA GLN A 185 11.00 4.98 -6.16
C GLN A 185 12.05 5.94 -6.75
N PHE A 186 12.61 6.85 -5.94
CA PHE A 186 13.54 7.88 -6.42
C PHE A 186 15.02 7.49 -6.32
N VAL A 187 15.36 6.48 -5.50
CA VAL A 187 16.75 6.07 -5.30
C VAL A 187 16.96 4.60 -5.69
N LEU A 188 16.26 3.65 -5.08
CA LEU A 188 16.58 2.23 -5.29
C LEU A 188 16.29 1.79 -6.73
N LYS A 189 15.11 2.14 -7.24
CA LYS A 189 14.67 1.77 -8.59
C LYS A 189 15.56 2.32 -9.71
N PRO A 190 15.91 3.63 -9.76
CA PRO A 190 16.76 4.16 -10.83
C PRO A 190 18.21 3.67 -10.75
N TYR A 191 18.73 3.43 -9.55
CA TYR A 191 20.10 2.94 -9.36
C TYR A 191 20.21 1.40 -9.38
N ARG A 192 19.10 0.66 -9.55
CA ARG A 192 19.04 -0.82 -9.58
C ARG A 192 19.65 -1.45 -8.32
N LEU A 193 19.39 -0.84 -7.17
CA LEU A 193 19.92 -1.24 -5.86
C LEU A 193 18.88 -2.01 -5.03
N ASP A 194 18.06 -2.82 -5.68
CA ASP A 194 16.94 -3.53 -5.04
C ASP A 194 17.41 -4.48 -3.92
N TYR A 195 18.62 -5.04 -4.05
CA TYR A 195 19.22 -5.90 -3.02
C TYR A 195 19.49 -5.18 -1.68
N LEU A 196 19.61 -3.85 -1.69
CA LEU A 196 19.90 -3.04 -0.49
C LEU A 196 18.64 -2.61 0.26
N GLN A 197 17.45 -2.95 -0.24
CA GLN A 197 16.16 -2.48 0.28
C GLN A 197 15.97 -2.71 1.78
N ILE A 198 16.34 -3.90 2.29
CA ILE A 198 16.11 -4.27 3.69
C ILE A 198 16.93 -3.36 4.62
N ILE A 199 18.20 -3.15 4.30
CA ILE A 199 19.11 -2.31 5.11
C ILE A 199 18.62 -0.86 5.13
N VAL A 200 18.21 -0.36 3.96
CA VAL A 200 17.69 0.99 3.80
C VAL A 200 16.38 1.19 4.57
N PHE A 201 15.44 0.25 4.48
CA PHE A 201 14.16 0.34 5.20
C PHE A 201 14.35 0.28 6.71
N ILE A 202 15.24 -0.58 7.23
CA ILE A 202 15.57 -0.61 8.66
C ILE A 202 16.14 0.75 9.12
N GLY A 203 17.02 1.36 8.33
CA GLY A 203 17.58 2.69 8.61
C GLY A 203 16.50 3.78 8.65
N LEU A 204 15.58 3.79 7.69
CA LEU A 204 14.47 4.76 7.63
C LEU A 204 13.48 4.59 8.79
N VAL A 205 13.17 3.34 9.13
CA VAL A 205 12.31 3.01 10.29
C VAL A 205 12.98 3.50 11.58
N SER A 206 14.26 3.22 11.77
CA SER A 206 15.02 3.68 12.94
C SER A 206 15.00 5.20 13.07
N LEU A 207 15.24 5.92 11.96
CA LEU A 207 15.18 7.38 11.95
C LEU A 207 13.79 7.91 12.34
N THR A 208 12.73 7.30 11.79
CA THR A 208 11.35 7.70 12.06
C THR A 208 10.96 7.45 13.51
N VAL A 209 11.28 6.27 14.05
CA VAL A 209 10.99 5.92 15.45
C VAL A 209 11.75 6.83 16.41
N GLN A 210 13.00 7.15 16.11
CA GLN A 210 13.82 8.03 16.96
C GLN A 210 13.32 9.47 16.96
N ALA A 211 12.79 9.95 15.83
CA ALA A 211 12.08 11.23 15.77
C ALA A 211 10.83 11.21 16.66
N VAL A 212 10.04 10.13 16.60
CA VAL A 212 8.84 9.94 17.43
C VAL A 212 9.20 9.86 18.92
N ASP A 213 10.26 9.15 19.30
CA ASP A 213 10.78 9.08 20.68
C ASP A 213 11.05 10.49 21.24
N THR A 214 11.75 11.31 20.47
CA THR A 214 12.10 12.68 20.85
C THR A 214 10.85 13.57 20.99
N ILE A 215 9.87 13.41 20.10
CA ILE A 215 8.60 14.14 20.14
C ILE A 215 7.78 13.76 21.38
N LEU A 216 7.67 12.45 21.68
CA LEU A 216 6.91 11.96 22.84
C LEU A 216 7.50 12.46 24.16
N ARG A 217 8.84 12.47 24.30
CA ARG A 217 9.52 13.03 25.48
C ARG A 217 9.13 14.47 25.77
N LYS A 218 8.83 15.25 24.72
CA LYS A 218 8.53 16.67 24.83
C LYS A 218 7.04 16.98 25.01
N ILE A 219 6.16 16.21 24.37
CA ILE A 219 4.72 16.45 24.41
C ILE A 219 4.07 15.85 25.66
N ASN A 220 4.43 14.61 26.03
CA ASN A 220 3.78 13.93 27.14
C ASN A 220 4.78 13.05 27.94
N PRO A 221 5.46 13.61 28.96
CA PRO A 221 6.44 12.88 29.74
C PRO A 221 5.83 11.76 30.60
N ALA A 222 4.54 11.84 30.96
CA ALA A 222 3.85 10.78 31.67
C ALA A 222 3.67 9.53 30.79
N LEU A 223 3.31 9.75 29.53
CA LEU A 223 3.20 8.71 28.50
C LEU A 223 4.59 8.09 28.25
N PHE A 224 5.62 8.93 28.07
CA PHE A 224 6.98 8.47 27.87
C PHE A 224 7.50 7.59 29.03
N LYS A 225 7.20 7.94 30.29
CA LYS A 225 7.61 7.14 31.46
C LYS A 225 6.95 5.75 31.51
N ALA A 226 5.72 5.64 30.99
CA ALA A 226 5.02 4.35 30.87
C ALA A 226 5.48 3.52 29.66
N PHE A 227 6.00 4.16 28.60
CA PHE A 227 6.29 3.53 27.31
C PHE A 227 7.76 3.43 26.94
N GLY A 228 8.69 4.00 27.74
CA GLY A 228 10.09 4.15 27.39
C GLY A 228 10.80 2.85 26.96
N VAL A 229 10.46 1.71 27.57
CA VAL A 229 11.01 0.39 27.18
C VAL A 229 10.43 -0.10 25.85
N TYR A 230 9.18 0.22 25.56
CA TYR A 230 8.50 -0.24 24.35
C TYR A 230 8.89 0.55 23.09
N LEU A 231 9.37 1.79 23.24
CA LEU A 231 9.82 2.64 22.13
C LEU A 231 10.99 2.02 21.35
N VAL A 232 11.94 1.41 22.06
CA VAL A 232 13.05 0.65 21.43
C VAL A 232 12.53 -0.62 20.74
N LEU A 233 11.54 -1.29 21.32
CA LEU A 233 10.89 -2.46 20.72
C LEU A 233 10.09 -2.12 19.44
N VAL A 234 9.75 -0.86 19.20
CA VAL A 234 9.07 -0.44 17.95
C VAL A 234 10.02 -0.55 16.76
N ILE A 235 11.31 -0.20 16.94
CA ILE A 235 12.32 -0.25 15.88
C ILE A 235 12.49 -1.67 15.36
N ALA A 236 12.53 -2.64 16.27
CA ALA A 236 12.70 -4.05 15.96
C ALA A 236 11.36 -4.77 15.70
N ASN A 237 10.26 -4.05 15.53
CA ASN A 237 8.97 -4.68 15.33
C ASN A 237 8.79 -5.11 13.87
N CYS A 238 8.45 -6.39 13.68
CA CYS A 238 8.29 -7.00 12.38
C CYS A 238 7.23 -6.30 11.50
N ILE A 239 6.15 -5.77 12.08
CA ILE A 239 5.10 -5.08 11.30
C ILE A 239 5.64 -3.79 10.66
N VAL A 240 6.53 -3.08 11.34
CA VAL A 240 7.03 -1.77 10.91
C VAL A 240 7.99 -1.93 9.72
N ILE A 241 8.71 -3.06 9.64
CA ILE A 241 9.58 -3.40 8.51
C ILE A 241 8.80 -4.09 7.39
N ALA A 242 7.84 -4.96 7.72
CA ALA A 242 7.09 -5.73 6.73
C ALA A 242 6.23 -4.85 5.81
N VAL A 243 5.63 -3.76 6.32
CA VAL A 243 4.78 -2.89 5.50
C VAL A 243 5.56 -2.20 4.37
N PRO A 244 6.70 -1.51 4.63
CA PRO A 244 7.58 -1.01 3.58
C PRO A 244 8.06 -2.06 2.59
N LEU A 245 8.31 -3.30 3.05
CA LEU A 245 8.78 -4.37 2.17
C LEU A 245 7.68 -4.84 1.21
N ILE A 246 6.46 -5.06 1.72
CA ILE A 246 5.28 -5.40 0.90
C ILE A 246 4.97 -4.28 -0.10
N LEU A 247 5.23 -3.03 0.29
CA LEU A 247 5.06 -1.87 -0.57
C LEU A 247 6.00 -1.90 -1.79
N ALA A 248 7.26 -2.21 -1.54
CA ALA A 248 8.30 -2.31 -2.56
C ALA A 248 8.02 -3.48 -3.50
N ASP A 249 7.61 -4.61 -2.95
CA ASP A 249 7.30 -5.84 -3.69
C ASP A 249 6.09 -5.67 -4.62
N ASN A 250 5.01 -5.02 -4.15
CA ASN A 250 3.80 -4.80 -4.97
C ASN A 250 3.87 -3.54 -5.86
N GLU A 251 4.97 -2.79 -5.83
CA GLU A 251 5.14 -1.51 -6.54
C GLU A 251 3.93 -0.55 -6.45
N TYR A 252 3.38 -0.39 -5.25
CA TYR A 252 2.22 0.48 -5.04
C TYR A 252 2.53 1.95 -5.34
N ASN A 253 1.51 2.71 -5.74
CA ASN A 253 1.58 4.17 -5.85
C ASN A 253 1.59 4.84 -4.46
N MET A 254 1.91 6.14 -4.40
CA MET A 254 1.96 6.90 -3.14
C MET A 254 0.67 6.79 -2.32
N PHE A 255 -0.49 6.89 -2.98
CA PHE A 255 -1.79 6.84 -2.31
C PHE A 255 -2.16 5.43 -1.85
N GLU A 256 -1.86 4.42 -2.66
CA GLU A 256 -2.06 3.00 -2.29
C GLU A 256 -1.18 2.64 -1.10
N SER A 257 0.05 3.15 -1.10
CA SER A 257 1.01 2.99 -0.01
C SER A 257 0.53 3.59 1.31
N LEU A 258 -0.05 4.79 1.23
CA LEU A 258 -0.63 5.45 2.38
C LEU A 258 -1.82 4.66 2.95
N MET A 259 -2.70 4.15 2.10
CA MET A 259 -3.87 3.38 2.52
C MET A 259 -3.48 2.03 3.12
N LEU A 260 -2.49 1.34 2.54
CA LEU A 260 -1.94 0.10 3.10
C LEU A 260 -1.32 0.35 4.48
N ALA A 261 -0.51 1.40 4.62
CA ALA A 261 0.15 1.73 5.87
C ALA A 261 -0.85 2.16 6.97
N LEU A 262 -1.88 2.93 6.59
CA LEU A 262 -2.99 3.27 7.49
C LEU A 262 -3.78 2.03 7.90
N GLY A 263 -4.14 1.17 6.95
CA GLY A 263 -4.85 -0.08 7.24
C GLY A 263 -4.04 -1.01 8.15
N ALA A 264 -2.73 -1.15 7.93
CA ALA A 264 -1.83 -1.94 8.77
C ALA A 264 -1.75 -1.38 10.21
N GLY A 265 -1.60 -0.06 10.35
CA GLY A 265 -1.54 0.61 11.65
C GLY A 265 -2.86 0.52 12.42
N LEU A 266 -3.98 0.84 11.76
CA LEU A 266 -5.31 0.73 12.35
C LEU A 266 -5.67 -0.72 12.68
N GLY A 267 -5.27 -1.68 11.84
CA GLY A 267 -5.42 -3.12 12.11
C GLY A 267 -4.66 -3.57 13.35
N PHE A 268 -3.43 -3.05 13.55
CA PHE A 268 -2.66 -3.28 14.76
C PHE A 268 -3.30 -2.65 16.00
N LEU A 269 -3.80 -1.42 15.89
CA LEU A 269 -4.54 -0.75 16.96
C LEU A 269 -5.81 -1.52 17.34
N LEU A 270 -6.58 -1.99 16.35
CA LEU A 270 -7.76 -2.82 16.57
C LEU A 270 -7.40 -4.12 17.31
N ALA A 271 -6.36 -4.81 16.86
CA ALA A 271 -5.88 -6.04 17.50
C ALA A 271 -5.50 -5.79 18.98
N LEU A 272 -4.73 -4.73 19.25
CA LEU A 272 -4.35 -4.35 20.62
C LEU A 272 -5.56 -3.99 21.48
N PHE A 273 -6.53 -3.28 20.93
CA PHE A 273 -7.75 -2.89 21.63
C PHE A 273 -8.61 -4.10 22.00
N LEU A 274 -8.79 -5.04 21.07
CA LEU A 274 -9.53 -6.29 21.31
C LEU A 274 -8.83 -7.12 22.39
N MET A 275 -7.51 -7.28 22.26
CA MET A 275 -6.73 -8.07 23.21
C MET A 275 -6.75 -7.47 24.61
N SER A 276 -6.57 -6.16 24.74
CA SER A 276 -6.63 -5.49 26.04
C SER A 276 -8.00 -5.56 26.69
N SER A 277 -9.07 -5.47 25.91
CA SER A 277 -10.44 -5.61 26.42
C SER A 277 -10.70 -7.03 26.98
N VAL A 278 -10.18 -8.07 26.34
CA VAL A 278 -10.30 -9.44 26.86
C VAL A 278 -9.37 -9.67 28.05
N ARG A 279 -8.14 -9.15 28.02
CA ARG A 279 -7.19 -9.32 29.13
C ARG A 279 -7.65 -8.65 30.42
N GLU A 280 -8.23 -7.44 30.35
CA GLU A 280 -8.82 -6.79 31.53
C GLU A 280 -9.99 -7.61 32.11
N ARG A 281 -10.81 -8.24 31.26
CA ARG A 281 -11.90 -9.12 31.73
C ARG A 281 -11.38 -10.39 32.36
N LEU A 282 -10.29 -10.92 31.83
CA LEU A 282 -9.69 -12.16 32.28
C LEU A 282 -8.95 -12.02 33.62
N GLU A 283 -8.51 -10.82 33.97
CA GLU A 283 -7.96 -10.52 35.31
C GLU A 283 -9.01 -10.68 36.42
N LEU A 284 -10.29 -10.46 36.10
CA LEU A 284 -11.41 -10.64 37.03
C LEU A 284 -11.92 -12.10 37.08
N ALA A 285 -11.49 -12.95 36.16
CA ALA A 285 -11.96 -14.33 36.05
C ALA A 285 -11.14 -15.29 36.92
N GLU A 286 -11.78 -16.35 37.41
CA GLU A 286 -11.12 -17.41 38.17
C GLU A 286 -10.35 -18.34 37.23
N ILE A 287 -9.13 -17.93 36.86
CA ILE A 287 -8.19 -18.75 36.09
C ILE A 287 -7.24 -19.54 37.00
N PRO A 288 -6.96 -20.83 36.70
CA PRO A 288 -5.99 -21.63 37.44
C PRO A 288 -4.61 -20.95 37.49
N PRO A 289 -3.85 -21.07 38.59
CA PRO A 289 -2.59 -20.36 38.78
C PRO A 289 -1.58 -20.55 37.63
N SER A 290 -1.50 -21.77 37.09
CA SER A 290 -0.57 -22.12 36.00
C SER A 290 -0.85 -21.43 34.67
N TYR A 291 -2.09 -20.96 34.44
CA TYR A 291 -2.46 -20.29 33.19
C TYR A 291 -2.43 -18.76 33.27
N ARG A 292 -2.19 -18.17 34.45
CA ARG A 292 -2.25 -16.73 34.65
C ARG A 292 -1.18 -15.98 33.86
N GLY A 293 -1.56 -14.83 33.29
CA GLY A 293 -0.64 -13.93 32.59
C GLY A 293 -0.46 -14.26 31.12
N LEU A 294 0.78 -14.58 30.71
CA LEU A 294 1.13 -14.83 29.31
C LEU A 294 0.51 -16.11 28.71
N PRO A 295 0.46 -17.27 29.40
CA PRO A 295 -0.05 -18.51 28.81
C PRO A 295 -1.50 -18.37 28.31
N ILE A 296 -2.40 -17.83 29.13
CA ILE A 296 -3.78 -17.58 28.72
C ILE A 296 -3.88 -16.49 27.65
N ALA A 297 -2.97 -15.51 27.63
CA ALA A 297 -2.92 -14.51 26.56
C ALA A 297 -2.60 -15.15 25.19
N PHE A 298 -1.71 -16.15 25.14
CA PHE A 298 -1.46 -16.91 23.91
C PHE A 298 -2.67 -17.71 23.45
N ILE A 299 -3.41 -18.33 24.38
CA ILE A 299 -4.65 -19.07 24.06
C ILE A 299 -5.69 -18.11 23.46
N VAL A 300 -5.91 -16.97 24.11
CA VAL A 300 -6.84 -15.94 23.61
C VAL A 300 -6.41 -15.40 22.25
N ALA A 301 -5.12 -15.14 22.04
CA ALA A 301 -4.60 -14.70 20.75
C ALA A 301 -4.83 -15.75 19.64
N GLY A 302 -4.69 -17.04 19.96
CA GLY A 302 -5.02 -18.13 19.04
C GLY A 302 -6.50 -18.20 18.68
N LEU A 303 -7.40 -17.97 19.66
CA LEU A 303 -8.85 -17.89 19.40
C LEU A 303 -9.21 -16.67 18.53
N PHE A 304 -8.56 -15.53 18.75
CA PHE A 304 -8.68 -14.39 17.84
C PHE A 304 -8.16 -14.70 16.44
N ALA A 305 -7.00 -15.35 16.31
CA ALA A 305 -6.47 -15.75 15.01
C ALA A 305 -7.43 -16.67 14.24
N LEU A 306 -8.03 -17.66 14.91
CA LEU A 306 -9.07 -18.52 14.33
C LEU A 306 -10.30 -17.72 13.88
N SER A 307 -10.73 -16.74 14.67
CA SER A 307 -11.88 -15.88 14.33
C SER A 307 -11.59 -14.98 13.12
N PHE A 308 -10.38 -14.42 13.04
CA PHE A 308 -9.96 -13.57 11.93
C PHE A 308 -9.63 -14.36 10.65
N MET A 309 -9.25 -15.63 10.76
CA MET A 309 -9.07 -16.51 9.59
C MET A 309 -10.36 -16.67 8.79
N GLY A 310 -11.53 -16.59 9.43
CA GLY A 310 -12.82 -16.59 8.74
C GLY A 310 -13.00 -15.42 7.75
N PHE A 311 -12.27 -14.32 7.92
CA PHE A 311 -12.29 -13.19 7.01
C PHE A 311 -11.36 -13.33 5.81
N SER A 312 -10.41 -14.28 5.83
CA SER A 312 -9.39 -14.40 4.76
C SER A 312 -9.96 -14.80 3.40
N GLY A 313 -11.17 -15.37 3.37
CA GLY A 313 -11.87 -15.74 2.14
C GLY A 313 -12.67 -14.59 1.51
N MET A 314 -12.74 -13.41 2.14
CA MET A 314 -13.43 -12.26 1.57
C MET A 314 -12.46 -11.48 0.67
N SER A 315 -12.62 -11.59 -0.65
CA SER A 315 -12.09 -10.57 -1.56
C SER A 315 -13.08 -9.41 -1.59
N ILE A 316 -12.67 -8.27 -1.04
CA ILE A 316 -13.39 -7.01 -1.25
C ILE A 316 -12.75 -6.42 -2.50
N PHE A 317 -13.33 -6.83 -3.63
CA PHE A 317 -12.84 -6.72 -5.01
C PHE A 317 -11.78 -7.78 -5.30
#